data_AF-A0A8U0WNB6-F1
#
_entry.id   AF-A0A8U0WNB6-F1
#
_cell.length_a   1.000
_cell.length_b   1.000
_cell.length_c   1.000
_cell.angle_alpha   90.00
_cell.angle_beta   90.00
_cell.angle_gamma   90.00
#
_symmetry.space_group_name_H-M   'P 1'
#
loop_
_entity.id
_entity.type
_entity.pdbx_description
1 polymer ?
#
loop_
_entity_poly.entity_id
_entity_poly.type
_entity_poly.pdbx_seq_one_letter_code
_entity_poly.pdbx_strand_id
1 'polypeptide(L)'
;MGNKIAWVTSAVFTTWFNDCFVPEVEKYMTEMGVPFKVLLIVDNAPGHPCLEHPNVQVVFLPPNTTSLIQPLDQGIIATFKKHYMKITFRS
;
A
#
# COMPACT_ATOMS: atom_id res chain seq x y z
N MET A 1 11.72 -23.41 2.12
CA MET A 1 11.41 -23.02 3.52
C MET A 1 11.11 -21.53 3.52
N GLY A 2 9.84 -21.15 3.68
CA GLY A 2 9.41 -19.75 3.67
C GLY A 2 9.76 -19.05 4.98
N ASN A 3 10.27 -17.83 4.89
CA ASN A 3 10.61 -17.00 6.04
C ASN A 3 9.39 -16.79 6.95
N LYS A 4 9.53 -17.11 8.24
CA LYS A 4 8.53 -16.91 9.30
C LYS A 4 8.46 -15.45 9.81
N ILE A 5 8.62 -14.47 8.92
CA ILE A 5 8.41 -13.05 9.24
C ILE A 5 7.77 -12.37 8.03
N ALA A 6 6.50 -12.70 7.77
CA ALA A 6 5.67 -11.93 6.85
C ALA A 6 4.45 -11.47 7.65
N TRP A 7 4.45 -10.19 8.06
CA TRP A 7 3.32 -9.58 8.79
C TRP A 7 2.08 -9.43 7.91
N VAL A 8 2.25 -9.58 6.59
CA VAL A 8 1.18 -9.63 5.59
C VAL A 8 1.35 -10.91 4.79
N THR A 9 0.34 -11.77 4.80
CA THR A 9 0.29 -12.95 3.91
C THR A 9 -0.36 -12.57 2.59
N SER A 10 -0.13 -13.40 1.56
CA SER A 10 -0.78 -13.24 0.27
C SER A 10 -2.31 -13.13 0.39
N ALA A 11 -2.92 -13.95 1.26
CA ALA A 11 -4.36 -13.92 1.52
C ALA A 11 -4.82 -12.58 2.12
N VAL A 12 -4.12 -12.08 3.15
CA VAL A 12 -4.44 -10.79 3.78
C VAL A 12 -4.32 -9.64 2.76
N PHE A 13 -3.30 -9.68 1.91
CA PHE A 13 -3.12 -8.67 0.88
C PHE A 13 -4.24 -8.70 -0.18
N THR A 14 -4.66 -9.90 -0.61
CA THR A 14 -5.80 -10.06 -1.52
C THR A 14 -7.10 -9.56 -0.91
N THR A 15 -7.37 -9.89 0.37
CA THR A 15 -8.56 -9.39 1.08
C THR A 15 -8.54 -7.88 1.17
N TRP A 16 -7.43 -7.27 1.59
CA TRP A 16 -7.29 -5.82 1.64
C TRP A 16 -7.50 -5.17 0.26
N PHE A 17 -6.94 -5.75 -0.81
CA PHE A 17 -7.07 -5.21 -2.15
C PHE A 17 -8.53 -5.16 -2.63
N ASN A 18 -9.26 -6.27 -2.49
CA ASN A 18 -10.63 -6.39 -3.00
C ASN A 18 -11.66 -5.72 -2.09
N ASP A 19 -11.51 -5.88 -0.77
CA ASP A 19 -12.56 -5.52 0.17
C ASP A 19 -12.37 -4.11 0.74
N CYS A 20 -11.18 -3.52 0.58
CA CYS A 20 -10.86 -2.18 1.11
C CYS A 20 -10.33 -1.24 0.03
N PHE A 21 -9.24 -1.59 -0.65
CA PHE A 21 -8.57 -0.67 -1.57
C PHE A 21 -9.45 -0.30 -2.78
N VAL A 22 -9.94 -1.30 -3.52
CA VAL A 22 -10.73 -1.05 -4.75
C VAL A 22 -11.99 -0.22 -4.45
N PRO A 23 -12.85 -0.58 -3.48
CA PRO A 23 -14.08 0.17 -3.19
C PRO A 23 -13.83 1.61 -2.75
N GLU A 24 -12.84 1.84 -1.87
CA GLU A 24 -12.55 3.18 -1.34
C GLU A 24 -11.97 4.10 -2.43
N VAL A 25 -11.12 3.57 -3.31
CA VAL A 25 -10.56 4.35 -4.42
C VAL A 25 -11.62 4.64 -5.48
N GLU A 26 -12.45 3.67 -5.84
CA GLU A 26 -13.55 3.88 -6.78
C GLU A 26 -14.53 4.94 -6.27
N LYS A 27 -14.90 4.86 -4.98
CA LYS A 27 -15.73 5.87 -4.33
C LYS A 27 -15.08 7.26 -4.38
N TYR A 28 -13.82 7.36 -3.98
CA TYR A 28 -13.09 8.63 -4.00
C TYR A 28 -13.02 9.24 -5.41
N MET A 29 -12.74 8.42 -6.43
CA MET A 29 -12.70 8.89 -7.83
C MET A 29 -14.07 9.34 -8.33
N THR A 30 -15.13 8.62 -7.95
CA THR A 30 -16.51 9.00 -8.25
C THR A 30 -16.86 10.35 -7.61
N GLU A 31 -16.50 10.55 -6.34
CA GLU A 31 -16.71 11.82 -5.63
C GLU A 31 -15.93 12.98 -6.27
N MET A 32 -14.73 12.69 -6.79
CA MET A 32 -13.90 13.66 -7.52
C MET A 32 -14.38 13.88 -8.98
N GLY A 33 -15.35 13.12 -9.46
CA GLY A 33 -15.86 13.20 -10.83
C GLY A 33 -14.85 12.74 -11.89
N VAL A 34 -13.89 11.89 -11.52
CA VAL A 34 -12.86 11.38 -12.44
C VAL A 34 -13.09 9.89 -12.74
N PRO A 35 -12.71 9.39 -13.94
CA PRO A 35 -12.86 7.98 -14.27
C PRO A 35 -12.04 7.09 -13.35
N PHE A 36 -12.63 5.98 -12.90
CA PHE A 36 -11.92 4.99 -12.10
C PHE A 36 -10.87 4.26 -12.96
N LYS A 37 -9.61 4.72 -12.88
CA LYS A 37 -8.45 4.08 -13.49
C LYS A 37 -7.20 4.46 -12.72
N VAL A 38 -6.57 3.49 -12.07
CA VAL A 38 -5.48 3.76 -11.12
C VAL A 38 -4.27 2.84 -11.29
N LEU A 39 -3.12 3.37 -10.91
CA LEU A 39 -1.86 2.65 -10.79
C LEU A 39 -1.51 2.49 -9.30
N LEU A 40 -1.53 1.25 -8.81
CA LEU A 40 -1.08 0.91 -7.47
C LEU A 40 0.40 0.48 -7.52
N ILE A 41 1.25 1.22 -6.84
CA ILE A 41 2.69 0.92 -6.73
C ILE A 41 2.96 0.31 -5.36
N VAL A 42 3.58 -0.88 -5.34
CA VAL A 42 3.83 -1.67 -4.12
C VAL A 42 5.31 -2.06 -4.05
N ASP A 43 5.87 -2.23 -2.85
CA ASP A 43 7.19 -2.87 -2.71
C ASP A 43 7.15 -4.33 -3.17
N ASN A 44 8.25 -4.80 -3.73
CA ASN A 44 8.42 -6.22 -4.00
C ASN A 44 8.89 -6.92 -2.71
N ALA A 45 7.94 -7.35 -1.88
CA ALA A 45 8.21 -8.30 -0.82
C ALA A 45 7.99 -9.75 -1.31
N PRO A 46 8.58 -10.75 -0.64
CA PRO A 46 8.30 -12.15 -0.97
C PRO A 46 6.85 -12.50 -0.64
N GLY A 47 6.09 -13.03 -1.60
CA GLY A 47 4.76 -13.59 -1.36
C GLY A 47 3.56 -12.72 -1.74
N HIS A 48 3.74 -11.71 -2.61
CA HIS A 48 2.59 -10.96 -3.13
C HIS A 48 1.77 -11.83 -4.10
N PRO A 49 0.43 -11.82 -3.98
CA PRO A 49 -0.46 -12.47 -4.93
C PRO A 49 -0.40 -11.77 -6.30
N CYS A 50 -0.71 -12.52 -7.36
CA CYS A 50 -1.12 -11.90 -8.63
C CYS A 50 -2.49 -11.26 -8.40
N LEU A 51 -2.52 -9.93 -8.35
CA LEU A 51 -3.75 -9.14 -8.22
C LEU A 51 -4.16 -8.65 -9.59
N GLU A 52 -5.42 -8.89 -9.95
CA GLU A 52 -5.99 -8.55 -11.24
C GLU A 52 -7.26 -7.74 -11.01
N HIS A 53 -7.37 -6.59 -11.67
CA HIS A 53 -8.60 -5.80 -11.71
C HIS A 53 -8.62 -4.98 -13.01
N PRO A 54 -9.75 -4.90 -13.74
CA PRO A 54 -9.82 -4.25 -15.06
C PRO A 54 -9.39 -2.78 -15.05
N ASN A 55 -9.56 -2.10 -13.90
CA ASN A 55 -9.32 -0.68 -13.74
C ASN A 55 -8.15 -0.34 -12.80
N VAL A 56 -7.47 -1.36 -12.24
CA VAL A 56 -6.32 -1.15 -11.35
C VAL A 56 -5.12 -1.90 -11.93
N GLN A 57 -4.10 -1.15 -12.33
CA GLN A 57 -2.81 -1.71 -12.67
C GLN A 57 -1.95 -1.77 -11.41
N VAL A 58 -1.41 -2.95 -11.08
CA VAL A 58 -0.49 -3.12 -9.96
C VAL A 58 0.95 -3.22 -10.47
N VAL A 59 1.86 -2.43 -9.93
CA VAL A 59 3.29 -2.45 -10.28
C VAL A 59 4.12 -2.65 -9.01
N PHE A 60 4.95 -3.69 -9.03
CA PHE A 60 5.90 -3.97 -7.96
C PHE A 60 7.23 -3.29 -8.25
N LEU A 61 7.73 -2.53 -7.29
CA LEU A 61 9.05 -1.90 -7.37
C LEU A 61 10.18 -2.95 -7.28
N PRO A 62 11.37 -2.69 -7.81
CA PRO A 62 12.48 -3.64 -7.72
C PRO A 62 12.81 -4.03 -6.26
N PRO A 63 13.34 -5.24 -6.02
CA PRO A 63 13.78 -5.63 -4.69
C PRO A 63 14.92 -4.70 -4.20
N ASN A 64 14.92 -4.36 -2.91
CA ASN A 64 15.93 -3.52 -2.25
C ASN A 64 16.01 -2.04 -2.66
N THR A 65 14.99 -1.47 -3.32
CA THR A 65 14.92 -0.02 -3.60
C THR A 65 14.05 0.78 -2.61
N THR A 66 13.60 0.15 -1.53
CA THR A 66 12.51 0.63 -0.66
C THR A 66 12.77 2.04 -0.11
N SER A 67 13.91 2.29 0.52
CA SER A 67 14.18 3.62 1.11
C SER A 67 14.43 4.74 0.08
N LEU A 68 14.89 4.42 -1.13
CA LEU A 68 15.27 5.44 -2.13
C LEU A 68 14.14 5.79 -3.11
N ILE A 69 13.13 4.93 -3.26
CA ILE A 69 12.07 5.14 -4.27
C ILE A 69 10.67 5.18 -3.65
N GLN A 70 10.44 4.54 -2.50
CA GLN A 70 9.10 4.52 -1.91
C GLN A 70 8.78 5.87 -1.23
N PRO A 71 7.76 6.61 -1.70
CA PRO A 71 7.36 7.87 -1.07
C PRO A 71 6.88 7.69 0.38
N LEU A 72 6.34 6.49 0.70
CA LEU A 72 5.96 6.10 2.05
C LEU A 72 7.15 6.12 3.01
N ASP A 73 8.26 5.50 2.60
CA ASP A 73 9.51 5.46 3.36
C ASP A 73 10.22 6.82 3.39
N GLN A 74 10.09 7.62 2.32
CA GLN A 74 10.81 8.90 2.19
C GLN A 74 10.23 10.08 2.98
N GLY A 75 9.06 9.96 3.59
CA GLY A 75 8.56 11.08 4.40
C GLY A 75 7.26 10.84 5.12
N ILE A 76 6.34 10.05 4.54
CA ILE A 76 5.03 9.82 5.15
C ILE A 76 5.20 9.08 6.49
N ILE A 77 5.96 7.98 6.51
CA ILE A 77 6.16 7.19 7.72
C ILE A 77 6.89 8.00 8.80
N ALA A 78 7.96 8.72 8.43
CA ALA A 78 8.71 9.55 9.36
C ALA A 78 7.85 10.66 9.96
N THR A 79 7.06 11.34 9.12
CA THR A 79 6.15 12.41 9.55
C THR A 79 5.05 11.87 10.46
N PHE A 80 4.45 10.72 10.08
CA PHE A 80 3.42 10.07 10.87
C PHE A 80 3.94 9.65 12.25
N LYS A 81 5.10 8.98 12.32
CA LYS A 81 5.74 8.59 13.60
C LYS A 81 6.01 9.81 14.49
N LYS A 82 6.56 10.89 13.91
CA LYS A 82 6.82 12.14 14.63
C LYS A 82 5.54 12.76 15.18
N HIS A 83 4.46 12.77 14.39
CA HIS A 83 3.17 13.30 14.81
C HIS A 83 2.54 12.46 15.92
N TYR A 84 2.52 11.13 15.76
CA TYR A 84 2.03 10.19 16.76
C TYR A 84 2.77 10.34 18.09
N MET A 85 4.11 10.36 18.08
CA MET A 85 4.91 10.58 19.30
C MET A 85 4.56 11.90 19.99
N LYS A 86 4.38 12.97 19.21
CA LYS A 86 4.01 14.28 19.75
C LYS A 86 2.63 14.25 20.43
N ILE A 87 1.68 13.49 19.90
CA ILE A 87 0.34 13.36 20.51
C ILE A 87 0.40 12.46 21.75
N THR A 88 1.03 11.30 21.64
CA THR A 88 1.01 10.26 22.69
C THR A 88 1.90 10.60 23.88
N PHE A 89 3.06 11.23 23.65
CA PHE A 89 4.02 11.58 24.70
C PHE A 89 4.02 13.08 25.03
N ARG A 90 2.89 13.75 24.77
CA ARG A 90 2.64 15.09 25.29
C ARG A 90 2.54 15.01 26.82
N SER A 91 3.62 15.39 27.50
CA SER A 91 3.55 15.90 28.88
C SER A 91 3.23 17.39 28.85
#